data_AF-A0A7V0ZGW4-F1
#
_entry.id   AF-A0A7V0ZGW4-F1
#
_cell.length_a   1.000
_cell.length_b   1.000
_cell.length_c   1.000
_cell.angle_alpha   90.00
_cell.angle_beta   90.00
_cell.angle_gamma   90.00
#
_symmetry.space_group_name_H-M   'P 1'
#
loop_
_entity.id
_entity.type
_entity.pdbx_description
1 polymer ?
#
loop_
_entity_poly.entity_id
_entity_poly.type
_entity_poly.pdbx_seq_one_letter_code
_entity_poly.pdbx_strand_id
1 'polypeptide(L)'
;MSADEHDRLAAQTQGVTHFLGRMLKEFGIQKTKIDTQGFRDLLDLVDQTCNDTWELYTDLQYYNPYTKAMIENLKLATETLDNRLKDIEHDTVAT
;
A
#
# COMPACT_ATOMS: atom_id res chain seq x y z
N MET A 1 18.92 8.75 15.51
CA MET A 1 17.70 9.42 15.05
C MET A 1 16.90 9.86 16.27
N SER A 2 16.18 10.98 16.18
CA SER A 2 15.19 11.35 17.22
C SER A 2 13.96 10.43 17.12
N ALA A 3 13.10 10.42 18.14
CA ALA A 3 11.85 9.67 18.09
C ALA A 3 10.93 10.17 16.96
N ASP A 4 10.85 11.49 16.75
CA ASP A 4 10.08 12.08 15.65
C ASP A 4 10.60 11.65 14.27
N GLU A 5 11.93 11.67 14.10
CA GLU A 5 12.58 11.24 12.86
C GLU A 5 12.35 9.75 12.61
N HIS A 6 12.47 8.92 13.65
CA HIS A 6 12.13 7.51 13.58
C HIS A 6 10.69 7.31 13.11
N ASP A 7 9.72 8.00 13.71
CA ASP A 7 8.30 7.81 13.39
C ASP A 7 7.97 8.26 11.96
N ARG A 8 8.58 9.35 11.47
CA ARG A 8 8.45 9.77 10.06
C ARG A 8 8.94 8.67 9.11
N LEU A 9 10.13 8.14 9.38
CA LEU A 9 10.74 7.08 8.56
C LEU A 9 9.92 5.79 8.64
N ALA A 10 9.48 5.41 9.83
CA ALA A 10 8.67 4.22 10.06
C ALA A 10 7.34 4.31 9.31
N ALA A 11 6.66 5.46 9.33
CA ALA A 11 5.45 5.65 8.53
C ALA A 11 5.76 5.48 7.03
N GLN A 12 6.79 6.15 6.51
CA GLN A 12 7.12 6.11 5.07
C GLN A 12 7.70 4.78 4.57
N THR A 13 8.04 3.85 5.45
CA THR A 13 8.62 2.54 5.10
C THR A 13 7.76 1.39 5.62
N GLN A 14 7.85 1.08 6.91
CA GLN A 14 7.09 0.02 7.56
C GLN A 14 5.59 0.25 7.43
N GLY A 15 5.11 1.48 7.66
CA GLY A 15 3.72 1.87 7.54
C GLY A 15 3.17 1.59 6.14
N VAL A 16 3.90 2.01 5.10
CA VAL A 16 3.55 1.76 3.69
C VAL A 16 3.52 0.26 3.41
N THR A 17 4.54 -0.47 3.87
CA THR A 17 4.68 -1.92 3.65
C THR A 17 3.49 -2.68 4.24
N HIS A 18 3.14 -2.44 5.50
CA HIS A 18 2.00 -3.10 6.14
C HIS A 18 0.67 -2.70 5.52
N PHE A 19 0.48 -1.42 5.19
CA PHE A 19 -0.77 -0.95 4.59
C PHE A 19 -0.98 -1.61 3.22
N LEU A 20 0.04 -1.63 2.36
CA LEU A 20 -0.06 -2.25 1.04
C LEU A 20 -0.26 -3.77 1.11
N GLY A 21 0.48 -4.46 1.98
CA GLY A 21 0.30 -5.90 2.15
C GLY A 21 -1.11 -6.27 2.63
N ARG A 22 -1.63 -5.56 3.64
CA ARG A 22 -3.01 -5.79 4.11
C ARG A 22 -4.07 -5.35 3.09
N MET A 23 -3.84 -4.25 2.38
CA MET A 23 -4.72 -3.84 1.28
C MET A 23 -4.79 -4.90 0.18
N LEU A 24 -3.65 -5.49 -0.22
CA LEU A 24 -3.61 -6.57 -1.20
C LEU A 24 -4.30 -7.84 -0.70
N LYS A 25 -4.21 -8.12 0.60
CA LYS A 25 -4.98 -9.19 1.24
C LYS A 25 -6.48 -8.95 1.13
N GLU A 26 -6.96 -7.74 1.44
CA GLU A 26 -8.37 -7.35 1.32
C GLU A 26 -8.85 -7.35 -0.14
N PHE A 27 -8.01 -6.92 -1.08
CA PHE A 27 -8.29 -7.02 -2.52
C PHE A 27 -8.39 -8.49 -2.99
N GLY A 28 -7.73 -9.41 -2.29
CA GLY A 28 -7.83 -10.85 -2.54
C GLY A 28 -6.90 -11.36 -3.63
N ILE A 29 -5.65 -10.86 -3.70
CA ILE A 29 -4.67 -11.42 -4.63
C ILE A 29 -4.43 -12.91 -4.36
N GLN A 30 -4.26 -13.69 -5.43
CA GLN A 30 -4.04 -15.14 -5.35
C GLN A 30 -3.05 -15.60 -6.41
N LYS A 31 -2.29 -16.67 -6.10
CA LYS A 31 -1.37 -17.33 -7.02
C LYS A 31 -2.11 -17.78 -8.29
N THR A 32 -1.43 -17.64 -9.43
CA THR A 32 -1.94 -18.05 -10.74
C THR A 32 -0.92 -18.91 -11.49
N LYS A 33 -1.31 -19.44 -12.65
CA LYS A 33 -0.41 -20.24 -13.50
C LYS A 33 0.63 -19.40 -14.24
N ILE A 34 0.47 -18.08 -14.25
CA ILE A 34 1.29 -17.15 -15.05
C ILE A 34 1.88 -16.02 -14.18
N ASP A 35 2.08 -16.29 -12.90
CA ASP A 35 2.64 -15.29 -11.98
C ASP A 35 3.98 -14.76 -12.51
N THR A 36 4.09 -13.43 -12.58
CA THR A 36 5.38 -12.77 -12.79
C THR A 36 6.21 -12.81 -11.51
N GLN A 37 7.50 -12.53 -11.59
CA GLN A 37 8.32 -12.45 -10.37
C GLN A 37 7.81 -11.38 -9.40
N GLY A 38 7.52 -10.18 -9.92
CA GLY A 38 7.00 -9.10 -9.09
C GLY A 38 5.68 -9.46 -8.40
N PHE A 39 4.79 -10.23 -9.05
CA PHE A 39 3.55 -10.66 -8.41
C PHE A 39 3.79 -11.69 -7.29
N ARG A 40 4.79 -12.57 -7.44
CA ARG A 40 5.22 -13.45 -6.34
C ARG A 40 5.74 -12.65 -5.16
N ASP A 41 6.52 -11.59 -5.40
CA ASP A 41 7.02 -10.72 -4.33
C ASP A 41 5.87 -10.00 -3.60
N LEU A 42 4.78 -9.65 -4.30
CA LEU A 42 3.56 -9.10 -3.66
C LEU A 42 2.82 -10.13 -2.80
N LEU A 43 2.78 -11.40 -3.22
CA LEU A 43 2.21 -12.48 -2.41
C LEU A 43 3.05 -12.69 -1.14
N ASP A 44 4.38 -12.67 -1.26
CA ASP A 44 5.29 -12.78 -0.12
C ASP A 44 5.15 -11.57 0.83
N LEU A 45 4.93 -10.36 0.29
CA LEU A 45 4.62 -9.16 1.08
C LEU A 45 3.33 -9.34 1.91
N VAL A 46 2.27 -9.89 1.31
CA VAL A 46 1.03 -10.22 2.03
C VAL A 46 1.32 -11.19 3.17
N ASP A 47 2.03 -12.28 2.89
CA ASP A 47 2.33 -13.30 3.89
C ASP A 47 3.15 -12.70 5.05
N GLN A 48 4.17 -11.88 4.77
CA GLN A 48 4.99 -11.23 5.79
C GLN A 48 4.19 -10.26 6.67
N THR A 49 3.36 -9.41 6.07
CA THR A 49 2.65 -8.33 6.79
C THR A 49 1.38 -8.78 7.51
N CYS A 50 0.77 -9.88 7.06
CA CYS A 50 -0.43 -10.47 7.65
C CYS A 50 -0.12 -11.51 8.75
N ASN A 51 1.14 -11.92 8.91
CA ASN A 51 1.56 -12.72 10.07
C ASN A 51 1.51 -11.91 11.38
N ASP A 52 1.59 -10.59 11.30
CA ASP A 52 1.40 -9.71 12.44
C ASP A 52 -0.06 -9.70 12.92
N THR A 53 -0.25 -9.60 14.23
CA THR A 53 -1.59 -9.50 14.81
C THR A 53 -2.27 -8.19 14.38
N TRP A 54 -3.60 -8.20 14.38
CA TRP A 54 -4.38 -6.97 14.16
C TRP A 54 -4.09 -5.90 15.23
N GLU A 55 -3.78 -6.31 16.45
CA GLU A 55 -3.39 -5.42 17.54
C GLU A 55 -2.09 -4.70 17.21
N LEU A 56 -1.02 -5.44 16.86
CA LEU A 56 0.26 -4.85 16.48
C LEU A 56 0.12 -3.89 15.29
N TYR A 57 -0.63 -4.30 14.25
CA TYR A 57 -0.89 -3.43 13.12
C TYR A 57 -1.63 -2.15 13.54
N THR A 58 -2.69 -2.27 14.34
CA THR A 58 -3.46 -1.12 14.82
C THR A 58 -2.58 -0.16 15.61
N ASP A 59 -1.73 -0.69 16.50
CA ASP A 59 -0.83 0.12 17.32
C ASP A 59 0.17 0.90 16.47
N LEU A 60 0.82 0.23 15.52
CA LEU A 60 1.77 0.85 14.59
C LEU A 60 1.12 1.97 13.77
N GLN A 61 -0.14 1.80 13.40
CA GLN A 61 -0.83 2.76 12.54
C GLN A 61 -1.48 3.90 13.33
N TYR A 62 -2.01 3.63 14.52
CA TYR A 62 -2.76 4.59 15.32
C TYR A 62 -1.85 5.50 16.14
N TYR A 63 -0.75 4.98 16.68
CA TYR A 63 0.13 5.75 17.57
C TYR A 63 1.23 6.52 16.84
N ASN A 64 1.57 6.15 15.61
CA ASN A 64 2.48 6.94 14.80
C ASN A 64 1.72 8.11 14.14
N PRO A 65 2.04 9.38 14.47
CA PRO A 65 1.27 10.54 14.03
C PRO A 65 1.37 10.79 12.51
N TYR A 66 2.35 10.19 11.83
CA TYR A 66 2.58 10.37 10.39
C TYR A 66 1.80 9.37 9.52
N THR A 67 1.31 8.28 10.12
CA THR A 67 0.66 7.20 9.38
C THR A 67 -0.63 7.65 8.70
N LYS A 68 -1.46 8.45 9.36
CA LYS A 68 -2.74 8.88 8.78
C LYS A 68 -2.54 9.61 7.44
N ALA A 69 -1.64 10.58 7.41
CA ALA A 69 -1.32 11.33 6.20
C ALA A 69 -0.70 10.41 5.12
N MET A 70 0.13 9.44 5.53
CA MET A 70 0.66 8.44 4.61
C MET A 70 -0.46 7.62 3.94
N ILE A 71 -1.44 7.11 4.71
CA ILE A 71 -2.58 6.35 4.15
C ILE A 71 -3.40 7.22 3.18
N GLU A 72 -3.70 8.45 3.55
CA GLU A 72 -4.45 9.40 2.70
C GLU A 72 -3.72 9.65 1.37
N ASN A 73 -2.39 9.82 1.42
CA ASN A 73 -1.57 10.00 0.22
C ASN A 73 -1.58 8.75 -0.68
N LEU A 74 -1.53 7.54 -0.11
CA LEU A 74 -1.62 6.30 -0.88
C LEU A 74 -2.99 6.17 -1.57
N LYS A 75 -4.08 6.53 -0.89
CA LYS A 75 -5.42 6.54 -1.50
C LYS A 75 -5.51 7.53 -2.66
N LEU A 76 -5.05 8.77 -2.47
CA LEU A 76 -5.04 9.78 -3.53
C LEU A 76 -4.19 9.34 -4.74
N ALA A 77 -3.09 8.63 -4.51
CA ALA A 77 -2.28 8.10 -5.60
C ALA A 77 -3.06 7.09 -6.47
N THR A 78 -3.92 6.27 -5.86
CA THR A 78 -4.79 5.34 -6.62
C THR A 78 -5.80 6.09 -7.49
N GLU A 79 -6.45 7.12 -6.96
CA GLU A 79 -7.39 7.97 -7.70
C GLU A 79 -6.70 8.72 -8.85
N THR A 80 -5.48 9.22 -8.59
CA THR A 80 -4.68 9.92 -9.60
C THR A 80 -4.34 9.00 -10.77
N LEU A 81 -3.96 7.74 -10.49
CA LEU A 81 -3.67 6.76 -11.53
C LEU A 81 -4.91 6.40 -12.36
N ASP A 82 -6.05 6.20 -11.71
CA ASP A 82 -7.32 5.91 -12.36
C ASP A 82 -7.78 7.06 -13.28
N ASN A 83 -7.70 8.30 -12.79
CA ASN A 83 -8.05 9.49 -13.58
C ASN A 83 -7.14 9.65 -14.81
N ARG A 84 -5.82 9.41 -14.66
CA ARG A 84 -4.89 9.47 -15.80
C ARG A 84 -5.21 8.45 -16.89
N LEU A 85 -5.70 7.26 -16.52
CA LEU A 85 -6.12 6.25 -17.52
C LEU A 85 -7.37 6.71 -18.27
N LYS A 86 -8.36 7.26 -17.54
CA LYS A 86 -9.56 7.83 -18.14
C LYS A 86 -9.23 8.93 -19.13
N ASP A 87 -8.34 9.86 -18.78
CA ASP A 87 -7.99 10.97 -19.66
C ASP A 87 -7.39 10.49 -21.00
N ILE A 88 -6.51 9.48 -20.96
CA ILE A 88 -5.92 8.87 -22.16
C ILE A 88 -6.98 8.19 -23.04
N GLU A 89 -7.97 7.52 -22.45
CA GLU A 89 -9.08 6.91 -23.20
C GLU A 89 -9.93 7.98 -23.90
N HIS A 90 -10.23 9.10 -23.24
CA HIS A 90 -10.99 10.20 -23.85
C HIS A 90 -10.24 10.82 -25.04
N ASP A 91 -8.93 11.01 -24.92
CA ASP A 91 -8.09 11.58 -25.99
C ASP A 91 -7.95 10.63 -27.19
N THR A 92 -7.89 9.31 -26.94
CA THR A 92 -7.75 8.30 -28.02
C THR A 92 -9.05 8.08 -28.79
N VAL A 93 -10.22 8.28 -28.15
CA VAL A 93 -11.54 8.15 -28.80
C VAL A 93 -11.93 9.44 -29.55
N ALA A 94 -11.31 10.57 -29.24
CA ALA A 94 -11.55 11.86 -29.90
C ALA A 94 -10.74 12.08 -31.20
N THR A 95 -9.86 11.15 -31.58
CA THR A 95 -9.06 11.15 -32.83
C THR A 95 -9.51 10.08 -33.80
#